data_AF-A0A1V4MH62-F1
#
_entry.id   AF-A0A1V4MH62-F1
#
_cell.length_a   1.000
_cell.length_b   1.000
_cell.length_c   1.000
_cell.angle_alpha   90.00
_cell.angle_beta   90.00
_cell.angle_gamma   90.00
#
_symmetry.space_group_name_H-M   'P 1'
#
loop_
_entity.id
_entity.type
_entity.pdbx_description
1 polymer ?
#
loop_
_entity_poly.entity_id
_entity_poly.type
_entity_poly.pdbx_seq_one_letter_code
_entity_poly.pdbx_strand_id
1 'polypeptide(L)'
;MIFTKDHKTLNLFEPFAHLGPKRLKLMEQSWAKLFRDEILPDLPVHKVSKHYDPLKGRPTKELYAMLGVMILQEMHDLTDLEAVQQFAFNIQW
;
A
#
# COMPACT_ATOMS: atom_id res chain seq x y z
N MET A 1 -3.83 -0.04 -21.54
CA MET A 1 -2.56 0.25 -20.84
C MET A 1 -2.88 0.32 -19.35
N ILE A 2 -2.25 -0.52 -18.54
CA ILE A 2 -2.48 -0.50 -17.09
C ILE A 2 -1.78 0.72 -16.51
N PHE A 3 -2.53 1.71 -16.04
CA PHE A 3 -1.99 2.86 -15.31
C PHE A 3 -2.05 2.58 -13.81
N THR A 4 -0.92 2.22 -13.21
CA THR A 4 -0.76 2.11 -11.75
C THR A 4 -0.03 3.34 -11.22
N LYS A 5 -0.47 3.91 -10.09
CA LYS A 5 0.36 4.90 -9.37
C LYS A 5 1.60 4.15 -8.90
N ASP A 6 2.77 4.56 -9.34
CA ASP A 6 4.06 3.94 -8.98
C ASP A 6 4.50 4.27 -7.55
N HIS A 7 3.73 5.10 -6.84
CA HIS A 7 4.02 5.62 -5.51
C HIS A 7 5.33 6.42 -5.44
N LYS A 8 5.91 6.82 -6.58
CA LYS A 8 7.11 7.66 -6.67
C LYS A 8 6.78 9.15 -6.73
N THR A 9 5.57 9.49 -7.19
CA THR A 9 5.07 10.86 -7.14
C THR A 9 4.64 11.24 -5.73
N LEU A 10 5.28 12.29 -5.19
CA LEU A 10 4.92 12.88 -3.90
C LEU A 10 3.43 13.28 -3.86
N ASN A 11 2.82 13.17 -2.69
CA ASN A 11 1.46 13.64 -2.50
C ASN A 11 1.46 15.18 -2.47
N LEU A 12 0.52 15.79 -3.21
CA LEU A 12 0.34 17.24 -3.20
C LEU A 12 -0.09 17.77 -1.82
N PHE A 13 -0.76 16.92 -1.03
CA PHE A 13 -1.18 17.20 0.33
C PHE A 13 -0.72 16.07 1.24
N GLU A 14 -0.34 16.42 2.47
CA GLU A 14 0.01 15.44 3.51
C GLU A 14 -1.20 14.55 3.85
N PRO A 15 -1.19 13.24 3.53
CA PRO A 15 -2.36 12.36 3.71
C PRO A 15 -2.84 12.28 5.17
N PHE A 16 -1.91 12.49 6.10
CA PHE A 16 -2.13 12.40 7.53
C PHE A 16 -2.26 13.76 8.23
N ALA A 17 -2.45 14.86 7.48
CA ALA A 17 -2.59 16.20 8.05
C ALA A 17 -3.77 16.33 9.06
N HIS A 18 -4.76 15.46 8.94
CA HIS A 18 -5.90 15.38 9.88
C HIS A 18 -5.52 14.73 11.23
N LEU A 19 -4.36 14.10 11.34
CA LEU A 19 -3.84 13.54 12.59
C LEU A 19 -3.16 14.65 13.41
N GLY A 20 -3.51 14.74 14.70
CA GLY A 20 -2.77 15.59 15.62
C GLY A 20 -1.29 15.16 15.75
N PRO A 21 -0.39 16.07 16.17
CA PRO A 21 1.07 15.89 16.10
C PRO A 21 1.57 14.64 16.83
N LYS A 22 0.93 14.26 17.94
CA LYS A 22 1.28 13.04 18.68
C LYS A 22 0.99 11.76 17.88
N ARG A 23 -0.15 11.70 17.19
CA ARG A 23 -0.54 10.53 16.36
C ARG A 23 0.30 10.45 15.11
N LEU A 24 0.60 11.60 14.49
CA LEU A 24 1.50 11.68 13.35
C LEU A 24 2.90 11.16 13.72
N LYS A 25 3.46 11.60 14.85
CA LYS A 25 4.76 11.11 15.31
C LYS A 25 4.78 9.59 15.54
N LEU A 26 3.73 9.02 16.13
CA LEU A 26 3.63 7.57 16.30
C LEU A 26 3.56 6.84 14.96
N MET A 27 2.85 7.40 13.98
CA MET A 27 2.76 6.87 12.62
C MET A 27 4.11 6.94 11.91
N GLU A 28 4.85 8.04 12.06
CA GLU A 28 6.18 8.22 11.48
C GLU A 28 7.23 7.29 12.11
N GLN A 29 7.05 6.91 13.37
CA GLN A 29 7.96 6.02 14.10
C GLN A 29 7.59 4.54 13.98
N SER A 30 6.49 4.20 13.30
CA SER A 30 6.06 2.81 13.13
C SER A 30 6.58 2.20 11.83
N TRP A 31 6.36 0.89 11.68
CA TRP A 31 6.64 0.14 10.45
C TRP A 31 5.99 0.77 9.21
N ALA A 32 4.87 1.47 9.39
CA ALA A 32 4.09 2.06 8.30
C ALA A 32 4.83 3.13 7.52
N LYS A 33 5.67 3.93 8.19
CA LYS A 33 6.49 4.93 7.49
C LYS A 33 7.46 4.25 6.54
N LEU A 34 8.25 3.30 7.06
CA LEU A 34 9.20 2.52 6.26
C LEU A 34 8.49 1.81 5.10
N PHE A 35 7.34 1.20 5.39
CA PHE A 35 6.57 0.49 4.38
C PHE A 35 6.12 1.42 3.24
N ARG A 36 5.52 2.57 3.56
CA ARG A 36 5.01 3.50 2.54
C ARG A 36 6.10 4.21 1.75
N ASP A 37 7.18 4.58 2.42
CA ASP A 37 8.24 5.40 1.83
C ASP A 37 9.21 4.56 1.00
N GLU A 38 9.52 3.33 1.44
CA GLU A 38 10.58 2.50 0.83
C GLU A 38 10.04 1.22 0.19
N ILE A 39 9.11 0.50 0.84
CA ILE A 39 8.68 -0.83 0.37
C ILE A 39 7.62 -0.74 -0.74
N LEU A 40 6.57 0.06 -0.52
CA LEU A 40 5.44 0.18 -1.43
C LEU A 40 5.84 0.64 -2.84
N PRO A 41 6.73 1.66 -3.02
CA PRO A 41 7.15 2.11 -4.35
C PRO A 41 8.04 1.11 -5.10
N ASP A 42 8.70 0.21 -4.38
CA ASP A 42 9.64 -0.78 -4.92
C ASP A 42 9.02 -2.16 -5.13
N LEU A 43 7.71 -2.32 -4.86
CA LEU A 43 7.02 -3.58 -5.12
C LEU A 43 7.13 -4.00 -6.59
N PRO A 44 7.36 -5.30 -6.87
CA PRO A 44 7.61 -5.80 -8.22
C PRO A 44 6.31 -5.96 -9.03
N VAL A 45 5.44 -4.94 -9.06
CA VAL A 45 4.14 -4.96 -9.74
C VAL A 45 4.27 -5.30 -11.23
N HIS A 46 5.33 -4.83 -11.89
CA HIS A 46 5.60 -5.15 -13.29
C HIS A 46 5.72 -6.66 -13.58
N LYS A 47 6.19 -7.46 -12.60
CA LYS A 47 6.29 -8.92 -12.74
C LYS A 47 4.92 -9.58 -12.70
N VAL A 48 3.95 -8.98 -12.00
CA VAL A 48 2.59 -9.50 -11.85
C VAL A 48 1.69 -8.97 -12.96
N SER A 49 1.80 -7.69 -13.30
CA SER A 49 0.97 -7.03 -14.31
C SER A 49 1.08 -7.65 -15.70
N LYS A 50 2.20 -8.31 -16.02
CA LYS A 50 2.40 -9.03 -17.29
C LYS A 50 1.39 -10.18 -17.52
N HIS A 51 0.76 -10.67 -16.44
CA HIS A 51 -0.24 -11.72 -16.49
C HIS A 51 -1.68 -11.20 -16.63
N TYR A 52 -1.86 -9.88 -16.64
CA TYR A 52 -3.17 -9.24 -16.80
C TYR A 52 -3.37 -8.77 -18.23
N ASP A 53 -4.63 -8.74 -18.67
CA ASP A 53 -4.99 -8.24 -20.00
C ASP A 53 -4.65 -6.73 -20.10
N PRO A 54 -3.92 -6.30 -21.12
CA PRO A 54 -3.48 -4.92 -21.24
C PRO A 54 -4.62 -3.92 -21.51
N LEU A 55 -5.78 -4.40 -21.94
CA LEU A 55 -6.93 -3.61 -22.41
C LEU A 55 -8.21 -3.89 -21.61
N LYS A 56 -8.31 -5.03 -20.94
CA LYS A 56 -9.48 -5.45 -20.15
C LYS A 56 -9.17 -5.44 -18.66
N GLY A 57 -9.94 -4.66 -17.91
CA GLY A 57 -9.83 -4.53 -16.44
C GLY A 57 -9.69 -3.08 -15.98
N ARG A 58 -9.97 -2.81 -14.70
CA ARG A 58 -9.81 -1.47 -14.11
C ARG A 58 -8.31 -1.18 -13.93
N PRO A 59 -7.82 0.06 -14.22
CA PRO A 59 -6.43 0.45 -13.98
C PRO A 59 -6.02 0.16 -12.52
N THR A 60 -5.01 -0.69 -12.35
CA THR A 60 -4.82 -1.51 -11.16
C THR A 60 -4.00 -0.82 -10.06
N LYS A 61 -4.50 0.25 -9.45
CA LYS A 61 -4.03 0.63 -8.10
C LYS A 61 -4.06 -0.57 -7.15
N GLU A 62 -4.99 -1.49 -7.38
CA GLU A 62 -5.16 -2.74 -6.66
C GLU A 62 -3.91 -3.64 -6.66
N LEU A 63 -3.02 -3.62 -7.66
CA LEU A 63 -1.86 -4.55 -7.63
C LEU A 63 -0.82 -4.17 -6.57
N TYR A 64 -0.55 -2.88 -6.39
CA TYR A 64 0.31 -2.42 -5.28
C TYR A 64 -0.34 -2.73 -3.93
N ALA A 65 -1.65 -2.48 -3.82
CA ALA A 65 -2.42 -2.81 -2.63
C ALA A 65 -2.37 -4.29 -2.28
N MET A 66 -2.67 -5.17 -3.24
CA MET A 66 -2.66 -6.63 -3.03
C MET A 66 -1.28 -7.15 -2.66
N LEU A 67 -0.23 -6.73 -3.38
CA LEU A 67 1.14 -7.13 -3.04
C LEU A 67 1.54 -6.67 -1.64
N GLY A 68 1.17 -5.45 -1.26
CA GLY A 68 1.47 -4.94 0.07
C GLY A 68 0.69 -5.61 1.18
N VAL A 69 -0.60 -5.91 0.97
CA VAL A 69 -1.41 -6.68 1.94
C VAL A 69 -0.80 -8.07 2.17
N MET A 70 -0.32 -8.75 1.13
CA MET A 70 0.37 -10.04 1.31
C MET A 70 1.65 -9.91 2.14
N ILE A 71 2.42 -8.84 1.97
CA ILE A 71 3.60 -8.59 2.82
C ILE A 71 3.16 -8.33 4.26
N LEU A 72 2.12 -7.52 4.48
CA LEU A 72 1.62 -7.24 5.82
C LEU A 72 1.05 -8.49 6.48
N GLN A 73 0.39 -9.35 5.71
CA GLN A 73 -0.13 -10.62 6.18
C GLN A 73 1.01 -11.48 6.75
N GLU A 74 2.08 -11.68 5.99
CA GLU A 74 3.24 -12.46 6.43
C GLU A 74 4.02 -11.77 7.57
N MET A 75 4.21 -10.45 7.50
CA MET A 75 4.97 -9.69 8.51
C MET A 75 4.29 -9.71 9.88
N HIS A 76 2.96 -9.80 9.91
CA HIS A 76 2.16 -9.79 11.13
C HIS A 76 1.57 -11.17 11.49
N ASP A 77 1.91 -12.23 10.76
CA ASP A 77 1.38 -13.59 10.94
C ASP A 77 -0.16 -13.61 10.98
N LEU A 78 -0.78 -12.92 10.01
CA LEU A 78 -2.23 -12.76 9.94
C LEU A 78 -2.88 -13.89 9.15
N THR A 79 -4.08 -14.27 9.58
CA THR A 79 -5.00 -15.03 8.73
C THR A 79 -5.50 -14.18 7.56
N ASP A 80 -6.01 -14.83 6.51
CA ASP A 80 -6.59 -14.12 5.35
C ASP A 80 -7.69 -13.14 5.77
N LEU A 81 -8.54 -13.53 6.74
CA LEU A 81 -9.63 -12.69 7.22
C LEU A 81 -9.10 -11.45 7.96
N GLU A 82 -8.06 -11.62 8.77
CA GLU A 82 -7.41 -10.50 9.48
C GLU A 82 -6.69 -9.59 8.50
N ALA A 83 -6.00 -10.12 7.49
CA ALA A 83 -5.37 -9.33 6.44
C ALA A 83 -6.39 -8.46 5.68
N VAL A 84 -7.56 -9.02 5.34
CA VAL A 84 -8.67 -8.27 4.74
C VAL A 84 -9.18 -7.18 5.67
N GLN A 85 -9.33 -7.46 6.96
CA GLN A 85 -9.76 -6.46 7.94
C GLN A 85 -8.72 -5.34 8.09
N GLN A 86 -7.43 -5.68 8.16
CA GLN A 86 -6.34 -4.71 8.23
C GLN A 86 -6.32 -3.83 6.98
N PHE A 87 -6.45 -4.42 5.79
CA PHE A 87 -6.54 -3.67 4.54
C PHE A 87 -7.72 -2.68 4.52
N ALA A 88 -8.87 -3.10 5.04
CA ALA A 88 -10.08 -2.28 5.02
C ALA A 88 -10.07 -1.12 6.02
N PHE A 89 -9.46 -1.31 7.20
CA PHE A 89 -9.65 -0.38 8.33
C PHE A 89 -8.37 0.19 8.93
N ASN A 90 -7.19 -0.36 8.64
CA ASN A 90 -5.96 0.12 9.23
C ASN A 90 -5.43 1.35 8.50
N ILE A 91 -5.58 2.52 9.12
CA ILE A 91 -5.07 3.80 8.60
C ILE A 91 -3.54 3.93 8.58
N GLN A 92 -2.82 2.96 9.15
CA GLN A 92 -1.37 2.91 9.07
C GLN A 92 -0.90 2.42 7.70
N TRP A 93 -1.74 1.72 6.95
CA TRP A 93 -1.49 1.36 5.55
C TRP A 93 -1.68 2.57 4.62
#